data_AF-A0A2N0QQ22-F1
#
_entry.id   AF-A0A2N0QQ22-F1
#
_cell.length_a   1.000
_cell.length_b   1.000
_cell.length_c   1.000
_cell.angle_alpha   90.00
_cell.angle_beta   90.00
_cell.angle_gamma   90.00
#
_symmetry.space_group_name_H-M   'P 1'
#
loop_
_entity.id
_entity.type
_entity.pdbx_description
1 polymer ?
#
loop_
_entity_poly.entity_id
_entity_poly.type
_entity_poly.pdbx_seq_one_letter_code
_entity_poly.pdbx_strand_id
1 'polypeptide(L)'
;MDPDIRKKINNTVRNFVLSENFWDMLDTIIKFLEPMVIALKLFESDTSTLSTVYFHFKKLMHRVSEISCNFSNNIQQLIQKRWDYTYHPVMMAAYMLDPCF
;
A
#
# COMPACT_ATOMS: atom_id res chain seq x y z
N MET A 1 -17.86 -2.02 -29.54
CA MET A 1 -17.05 -3.22 -29.22
C MET A 1 -17.50 -4.35 -30.14
N ASP A 2 -16.55 -4.99 -30.80
CA ASP A 2 -16.76 -6.00 -31.83
C ASP A 2 -17.45 -7.27 -31.25
N PRO A 3 -18.57 -7.76 -31.84
CA PRO A 3 -19.26 -8.96 -31.38
C PRO A 3 -18.41 -10.24 -31.40
N ASP A 4 -17.33 -10.30 -32.19
CA ASP A 4 -16.43 -11.46 -32.22
C ASP A 4 -15.49 -11.54 -31.01
N ILE A 5 -15.13 -10.40 -30.41
CA ILE A 5 -14.37 -10.37 -29.15
C ILE A 5 -15.21 -10.98 -28.00
N ARG A 6 -16.54 -10.80 -28.03
CA ARG A 6 -17.46 -11.37 -27.03
C ARG A 6 -17.55 -12.90 -27.09
N LYS A 7 -17.31 -13.53 -28.25
CA LYS A 7 -17.37 -15.00 -28.40
C LYS A 7 -16.11 -15.75 -27.95
N LYS A 8 -14.98 -15.05 -27.78
CA LYS A 8 -13.68 -15.68 -27.45
C LYS A 8 -13.35 -15.73 -25.96
N ILE A 9 -14.06 -14.97 -25.12
CA ILE A 9 -13.82 -14.97 -23.67
C ILE A 9 -14.58 -16.14 -23.04
N ASN A 10 -13.85 -17.01 -22.35
CA ASN A 10 -14.43 -18.11 -21.58
C ASN A 10 -15.49 -17.57 -20.61
N ASN A 11 -16.71 -18.11 -20.69
CA ASN A 11 -17.85 -17.68 -19.86
C ASN A 11 -17.53 -17.72 -18.35
N THR A 12 -16.64 -18.61 -17.90
CA THR A 12 -16.19 -18.68 -16.51
C THR A 12 -15.42 -17.43 -16.10
N VAL A 13 -14.49 -16.97 -16.94
CA VAL A 13 -13.72 -15.74 -16.70
C VAL A 13 -14.64 -14.53 -16.72
N ARG A 14 -15.58 -14.51 -17.66
CA ARG A 14 -16.58 -13.45 -17.75
C ARG A 14 -17.43 -13.37 -16.47
N ASN A 15 -17.94 -14.50 -15.99
CA ASN A 15 -18.76 -14.54 -14.78
C ASN A 15 -17.96 -14.16 -13.53
N PHE A 16 -16.68 -14.52 -13.47
CA PHE A 16 -15.80 -14.12 -12.37
C PHE A 16 -15.54 -12.60 -12.36
N VAL A 17 -15.19 -12.01 -13.50
CA VAL A 17 -14.95 -10.55 -13.61
C VAL A 17 -16.22 -9.74 -13.37
N LEU A 18 -17.39 -10.29 -13.69
CA LEU A 18 -18.68 -9.63 -13.40
C LEU A 18 -19.16 -9.85 -11.97
N SER A 19 -18.48 -10.67 -11.16
CA SER A 19 -18.84 -10.88 -9.77
C SER A 19 -18.43 -9.69 -8.90
N GLU A 20 -19.29 -9.33 -7.95
CA GLU A 20 -19.00 -8.27 -6.97
C GLU A 20 -17.76 -8.61 -6.14
N ASN A 21 -17.63 -9.87 -5.74
CA ASN A 21 -16.48 -10.37 -4.96
C ASN A 21 -15.12 -10.10 -5.64
N PHE A 22 -15.04 -10.17 -6.98
CA PHE A 22 -13.80 -9.82 -7.68
C PHE A 22 -13.43 -8.34 -7.48
N TRP A 23 -14.41 -7.45 -7.62
CA TRP A 23 -14.18 -6.01 -7.49
C TRP A 23 -13.96 -5.60 -6.04
N ASP A 24 -14.62 -6.22 -5.07
CA ASP A 24 -14.38 -6.00 -3.64
C ASP A 24 -12.97 -6.41 -3.23
N MET A 25 -12.48 -7.54 -3.76
CA MET A 25 -11.10 -7.97 -3.55
C MET A 25 -10.10 -7.02 -4.21
N LEU A 26 -10.39 -6.54 -5.42
CA LEU A 26 -9.56 -5.56 -6.11
C LEU A 26 -9.50 -4.23 -5.35
N ASP A 27 -10.64 -3.74 -4.86
CA ASP A 27 -10.72 -2.53 -4.03
C ASP A 27 -9.91 -2.69 -2.74
N THR A 28 -9.97 -3.86 -2.11
CA THR A 28 -9.12 -4.21 -0.96
C THR A 28 -7.64 -4.13 -1.31
N ILE A 29 -7.22 -4.67 -2.47
CA ILE A 29 -5.83 -4.59 -2.93
C ILE A 29 -5.41 -3.14 -3.16
N ILE A 30 -6.26 -2.34 -3.81
CA ILE A 30 -5.99 -0.92 -4.06
C ILE A 30 -5.80 -0.16 -2.74
N LYS A 31 -6.66 -0.41 -1.74
CA LYS A 31 -6.54 0.17 -0.39
C LYS A 31 -5.20 -0.12 0.29
N PHE A 32 -4.58 -1.27 0.04
CA PHE A 32 -3.23 -1.57 0.52
C PHE A 32 -2.13 -0.89 -0.31
N LEU A 33 -2.24 -0.93 -1.63
CA LEU A 33 -1.17 -0.45 -2.52
C LEU A 33 -1.09 1.07 -2.57
N GLU A 34 -2.22 1.78 -2.55
CA GLU A 34 -2.26 3.23 -2.62
C GLU A 34 -1.41 3.93 -1.54
N PRO A 35 -1.55 3.63 -0.23
CA PRO A 35 -0.71 4.25 0.79
C PRO A 35 0.77 3.89 0.63
N MET A 36 1.10 2.71 0.12
CA MET A 36 2.48 2.32 -0.17
C MET A 36 3.07 3.17 -1.31
N VAL A 37 2.32 3.36 -2.40
CA VAL A 37 2.75 4.18 -3.54
C VAL A 37 2.96 5.63 -3.09
N ILE A 38 2.09 6.17 -2.25
CA ILE A 38 2.25 7.52 -1.70
C ILE A 38 3.52 7.63 -0.86
N ALA A 39 3.78 6.64 0.01
CA ALA A 39 5.00 6.62 0.84
C ALA A 39 6.26 6.51 -0.02
N LEU A 40 6.28 5.63 -1.03
CA LEU A 40 7.43 5.44 -1.93
C LEU A 40 7.74 6.73 -2.72
N LYS A 41 6.72 7.38 -3.28
CA LYS A 41 6.92 8.67 -3.98
C LYS A 41 7.54 9.73 -3.08
N LEU A 42 7.19 9.74 -1.80
CA LEU A 42 7.78 10.64 -0.83
C LEU A 42 9.24 10.23 -0.55
N PHE A 43 9.51 8.95 -0.30
CA PHE A 43 10.87 8.48 -0.01
C PHE A 43 11.85 8.67 -1.17
N GLU A 44 11.35 8.63 -2.42
CA GLU A 44 12.12 8.88 -3.63
C GLU A 44 12.23 10.37 -3.99
N SER A 45 11.56 11.26 -3.27
CA SER A 45 11.61 12.70 -3.53
C SER A 45 12.88 13.33 -2.96
N ASP A 46 13.51 14.20 -3.76
CA ASP A 46 14.65 15.03 -3.34
C ASP A 46 14.31 16.06 -2.24
N THR A 47 13.03 16.25 -1.94
CA THR A 47 12.55 17.22 -0.93
C THR A 47 12.30 16.59 0.45
N SER A 48 12.41 15.27 0.57
CA SER A 48 12.01 14.57 1.79
C SER A 48 13.10 14.59 2.85
N THR A 49 12.73 15.08 4.03
CA THR A 49 13.58 15.05 5.24
C THR A 49 13.46 13.71 5.96
N LEU A 50 14.45 13.37 6.78
CA LEU A 50 14.40 12.14 7.59
C LEU A 50 13.20 12.11 8.55
N SER A 51 12.79 13.27 9.08
CA SER A 51 11.61 13.43 9.93
C SER A 51 10.31 13.08 9.20
N THR A 52 10.14 13.62 7.98
CA THR A 52 8.97 13.33 7.15
C THR A 52 8.93 11.86 6.72
N VAL A 53 10.08 11.27 6.36
CA VAL A 53 10.17 9.83 6.05
C VAL A 53 9.69 8.97 7.22
N TYR A 54 10.16 9.26 8.44
CA TYR A 54 9.75 8.53 9.65
C TYR A 54 8.25 8.67 9.93
N PHE A 55 7.71 9.89 9.84
CA PHE A 55 6.29 10.17 10.02
C PHE A 55 5.43 9.41 9.00
N HIS A 56 5.76 9.50 7.71
CA HIS A 56 5.00 8.86 6.64
C HIS A 56 5.06 7.34 6.72
N PHE A 57 6.18 6.77 7.18
CA PHE A 57 6.26 5.34 7.46
C PHE A 57 5.30 4.92 8.59
N LYS A 58 5.29 5.64 9.73
CA LYS A 58 4.34 5.36 10.81
C LYS A 58 2.89 5.45 10.34
N LYS A 59 2.57 6.46 9.52
CA LYS A 59 1.26 6.63 8.92
C LYS A 59 0.88 5.49 7.99
N LEU A 60 1.83 4.98 7.19
CA LEU A 60 1.65 3.79 6.35
C LEU A 60 1.30 2.57 7.20
N MET A 61 2.09 2.28 8.25
CA MET A 61 1.86 1.14 9.14
C MET A 61 0.48 1.23 9.80
N HIS A 62 0.09 2.40 10.26
CA HIS A 62 -1.23 2.60 10.85
C HIS A 62 -2.36 2.33 9.84
N ARG A 63 -2.30 2.91 8.64
CA ARG A 63 -3.33 2.67 7.60
C ARG A 63 -3.44 1.21 7.21
N VAL A 64 -2.30 0.53 7.06
CA VAL A 64 -2.27 -0.91 6.74
C VAL A 64 -2.80 -1.75 7.90
N SER A 65 -2.66 -1.28 9.15
CA SER A 65 -3.21 -1.95 10.33
C SER A 65 -4.74 -1.92 10.41
N GLU A 66 -5.38 -0.92 9.81
CA GLU A 66 -6.83 -0.77 9.80
C GLU A 66 -7.52 -1.66 8.76
N ILE A 67 -6.79 -2.18 7.76
CA ILE A 67 -7.35 -3.02 6.71
C ILE A 67 -7.39 -4.48 7.18
N SER A 68 -8.59 -4.96 7.49
CA SER A 68 -8.84 -6.37 7.86
C SER A 68 -9.09 -7.22 6.61
N CYS A 69 -8.20 -8.18 6.33
CA CYS A 69 -8.38 -9.19 5.29
C CYS A 69 -7.53 -10.44 5.55
N ASN A 70 -7.74 -11.50 4.77
CA ASN A 70 -7.09 -12.80 4.96
C ASN A 70 -5.55 -12.75 4.85
N PHE A 71 -4.99 -11.71 4.23
CA PHE A 71 -3.56 -11.55 4.01
C PHE A 71 -2.96 -10.30 4.69
N SER A 72 -3.74 -9.56 5.50
CA SER A 72 -3.29 -8.31 6.12
C SER A 72 -2.06 -8.50 7.00
N ASN A 73 -2.04 -9.56 7.81
CA ASN A 73 -0.92 -9.90 8.67
C ASN A 73 0.37 -10.12 7.88
N ASN A 74 0.30 -10.82 6.75
CA ASN A 74 1.47 -11.07 5.90
C ASN A 74 2.01 -9.77 5.32
N ILE A 75 1.12 -8.87 4.87
CA ILE A 75 1.51 -7.56 4.36
C ILE A 75 2.16 -6.71 5.46
N GLN A 76 1.56 -6.64 6.65
CA GLN A 76 2.15 -5.91 7.78
C GLN A 76 3.55 -6.43 8.14
N GLN A 77 3.74 -7.75 8.17
CA GLN A 77 5.05 -8.37 8.40
C GLN A 77 6.07 -7.99 7.32
N LEU A 78 5.67 -7.94 6.05
CA LEU A 78 6.56 -7.53 4.95
C LEU A 78 6.97 -6.05 5.07
N ILE A 79 6.03 -5.15 5.39
CA ILE A 79 6.32 -3.73 5.58
C ILE A 79 7.23 -3.54 6.80
N GLN A 80 6.94 -4.23 7.92
CA GLN A 80 7.79 -4.17 9.11
C GLN A 80 9.20 -4.68 8.82
N LYS A 81 9.34 -5.81 8.13
CA LYS A 81 10.65 -6.34 7.73
C LYS A 81 11.44 -5.34 6.86
N ARG A 82 10.75 -4.63 5.96
CA ARG A 82 11.37 -3.60 5.12
C ARG A 82 11.81 -2.39 5.96
N TRP A 83 11.01 -2.02 6.95
CA TRP A 83 11.35 -0.96 7.89
C TRP A 83 12.55 -1.29 8.74
N ASP A 84 12.59 -2.47 9.35
CA ASP A 84 13.70 -2.89 10.19
C ASP A 84 15.03 -2.88 9.43
N TYR A 85 14.99 -3.16 8.12
CA TYR A 85 16.16 -3.07 7.24
C TYR A 85 16.61 -1.63 6.94
N THR A 86 15.68 -0.67 6.88
CA THR A 86 15.95 0.72 6.46
C THR A 86 16.05 1.70 7.62
N TYR A 87 15.52 1.34 8.78
CA TYR A 87 15.43 2.19 9.94
C TYR A 87 16.80 2.49 10.53
N HIS A 88 17.02 3.76 10.86
CA HIS A 88 18.15 4.21 11.65
C HIS A 88 17.65 5.12 12.78
N PRO A 89 18.19 5.02 14.02
CA PRO A 89 17.75 5.86 15.14
C PRO A 89 17.75 7.36 14.87
N VAL A 90 18.64 7.84 13.99
CA VAL A 90 18.69 9.23 13.55
C VAL A 90 17.38 9.71 12.92
N MET A 91 16.60 8.83 12.28
CA MET A 91 15.31 9.18 11.68
C MET A 91 14.29 9.54 12.76
N MET A 92 14.26 8.77 13.85
CA MET A 92 13.41 9.06 15.00
C MET A 92 13.86 10.33 15.73
N ALA A 93 15.18 10.52 15.89
CA ALA A 93 15.72 11.75 16.46
C ALA A 93 15.37 12.98 15.61
N ALA A 94 15.52 12.89 14.28
CA ALA A 94 15.13 13.95 13.36
C ALA A 94 13.64 14.27 13.47
N TYR A 95 12.78 13.24 13.54
CA TYR A 95 11.35 13.42 13.76
C TYR A 95 11.04 14.13 15.10
N MET A 96 11.69 13.73 16.19
CA MET A 96 11.45 14.34 17.52
C MET A 96 11.92 15.78 17.64
N LEU A 97 12.88 16.20 16.81
CA LEU A 97 13.46 17.54 16.84
C LEU A 97 12.91 18.45 15.74
N ASP A 98 12.08 17.93 14.84
CA ASP A 98 11.47 18.71 13.77
C ASP A 98 10.25 19.47 14.30
N PRO A 99 10.26 20.82 14.29
CA PRO A 99 9.15 21.62 14.80
C PRO A 99 7.86 21.49 13.98
N CYS A 100 7.89 20.84 12.81
CA CYS A 100 6.70 20.57 12.01
C CYS A 100 5.83 19.44 12.59
N PHE A 101 6.34 18.66 13.55
CA PHE A 101 5.66 17.52 14.17
C PHE A 101 5.63 17.63 15.70
#